data_AF-A0A7C5IJD0-F1
#
_entry.id   AF-A0A7C5IJD0-F1
#
_cell.length_a   1.000
_cell.length_b   1.000
_cell.length_c   1.000
_cell.angle_alpha   90.00
_cell.angle_beta   90.00
_cell.angle_gamma   90.00
#
_symmetry.space_group_name_H-M   'P 1'
#
loop_
_entity.id
_entity.type
_entity.pdbx_description
1 polymer ?
#
loop_
_entity_poly.entity_id
_entity_poly.type
_entity_poly.pdbx_seq_one_letter_code
_entity_poly.pdbx_strand_id
1 'polypeptide(L)'
;ELWALDLAGGERRFLARRTFHQDGRLGRYCFDADTFAWAAAAVRRTLARAELLIIDEIGPLELRQSQGFAPLLDDLARASCPVVLTVRRTQCKALERRLGQPVRVVPISSGLQACPQLAGVHMNSQAFAFFNFQG
;
A
#
# COMPACT_ATOMS: atom_id res chain seq x y z
N GLU A 1 6.70 -11.27 13.15
CA GLU A 1 6.13 -9.94 13.43
C GLU A 1 6.45 -9.04 12.25
N LEU A 2 5.63 -8.01 12.01
CA LEU A 2 5.80 -7.03 10.94
C LEU A 2 6.05 -5.66 11.55
N TRP A 3 6.85 -4.86 10.85
CA TRP A 3 7.21 -3.51 11.26
C TRP A 3 6.98 -2.55 10.08
N ALA A 4 6.52 -1.34 10.38
CA ALA A 4 6.52 -0.23 9.44
C ALA A 4 7.79 0.60 9.64
N LEU A 5 8.37 1.09 8.55
CA LEU A 5 9.57 1.93 8.53
C LEU A 5 9.30 3.15 7.64
N ASP A 6 9.48 4.35 8.18
CA ASP A 6 9.58 5.58 7.40
C ASP A 6 11.04 5.74 6.94
N LEU A 7 11.29 5.60 5.65
CA LEU A 7 12.64 5.70 5.08
C LEU A 7 13.21 7.12 5.15
N ALA A 8 12.37 8.15 5.18
CA ALA A 8 12.84 9.54 5.22
C ALA A 8 13.34 9.91 6.61
N GLY A 9 12.64 9.47 7.66
CA GLY A 9 12.99 9.75 9.05
C GLY A 9 13.77 8.65 9.76
N GLY A 10 13.78 7.43 9.21
CA GLY A 10 14.33 6.23 9.86
C GLY A 10 13.47 5.68 11.00
N GLU A 11 12.31 6.30 11.29
CA GLU A 11 11.42 5.89 12.38
C GLU A 11 10.76 4.54 12.05
N ARG A 12 10.76 3.63 13.03
CA ARG A 12 10.16 2.29 12.92
C ARG A 12 9.08 2.10 13.98
N ARG A 13 7.94 1.53 13.58
CA ARG A 13 6.83 1.19 14.48
C ARG A 13 6.37 -0.25 14.28
N PHE A 14 5.96 -0.88 15.36
CA PHE A 14 5.45 -2.24 15.33
C PHE A 14 4.12 -2.27 14.59
N LEU A 15 4.00 -3.07 13.54
CA LEU A 15 2.79 -3.08 12.73
C LEU A 15 1.88 -4.25 13.08
N ALA A 16 2.42 -5.46 13.17
CA ALA A 16 1.57 -6.63 13.35
C ALA A 16 2.30 -7.82 13.96
N ARG A 17 1.57 -8.61 14.75
CA ARG A 17 2.01 -9.95 15.16
C ARG A 17 1.32 -11.00 14.31
N ARG A 18 2.04 -12.09 13.99
CA ARG A 18 1.40 -13.29 13.47
C ARG A 18 0.57 -13.93 14.58
N THR A 19 -0.73 -14.07 14.36
CA THR A 19 -1.63 -14.80 15.25
C THR A 19 -1.96 -16.16 14.64
N PHE A 20 -1.99 -17.20 15.46
CA PHE A 20 -2.50 -18.52 15.08
C PHE A 20 -3.86 -18.70 15.77
N HIS A 21 -4.91 -18.98 15.00
CA HIS A 21 -6.21 -19.40 15.55
C HIS A 21 -6.35 -20.92 15.51
N GLN A 22 -7.01 -21.48 16.53
CA GLN A 22 -7.27 -22.92 16.68
C GLN A 22 -8.29 -23.49 15.67
N ASP A 23 -9.04 -22.65 14.93
CA ASP A 23 -10.11 -23.10 14.01
C ASP A 23 -9.98 -22.57 12.56
N GLY A 24 -8.78 -22.20 12.13
CA GLY A 24 -8.42 -22.07 10.71
C GLY A 24 -9.02 -20.91 9.89
N ARG A 25 -9.88 -20.05 10.46
CA ARG A 25 -10.46 -18.90 9.73
C ARG A 25 -10.59 -17.62 10.57
N LEU A 26 -9.47 -16.92 10.73
CA LEU A 26 -9.34 -15.46 10.86
C LEU A 26 -7.86 -15.09 10.67
N GLY A 27 -7.57 -13.92 10.09
CA GLY A 27 -6.34 -13.60 9.36
C GLY A 27 -5.00 -13.89 10.06
N ARG A 28 -3.96 -14.14 9.25
CA ARG A 28 -2.58 -14.51 9.67
C ARG A 28 -1.88 -13.44 10.53
N TYR A 29 -2.46 -12.26 10.69
CA TYR A 29 -1.89 -11.11 11.37
C TYR A 29 -2.94 -10.32 12.17
N CYS A 30 -2.57 -9.90 13.38
CA CYS A 30 -3.28 -8.87 14.14
C CYS A 30 -2.49 -7.56 13.98
N PHE A 31 -3.13 -6.55 13.40
CA PHE A 31 -2.52 -5.28 13.04
C PHE A 31 -2.76 -4.19 14.10
N ASP A 32 -1.77 -3.33 14.26
CA ASP A 32 -1.81 -2.14 15.09
C ASP A 32 -2.38 -0.95 14.28
N ALA A 33 -3.55 -0.47 14.69
CA ALA A 33 -4.26 0.59 13.97
C ALA A 33 -3.55 1.95 14.07
N ASP A 34 -2.92 2.24 15.21
CA ASP A 34 -2.20 3.50 15.43
C ASP A 34 -0.97 3.61 14.52
N THR A 35 -0.32 2.47 14.26
CA THR A 35 0.80 2.38 13.34
C THR A 35 0.36 2.61 11.89
N PHE A 36 -0.81 2.13 11.49
CA PHE A 36 -1.38 2.48 10.19
C PHE A 36 -1.74 3.97 10.10
N ALA A 37 -2.31 4.55 11.16
CA ALA A 37 -2.62 5.98 11.19
C ALA A 37 -1.36 6.84 11.07
N TRP A 38 -0.29 6.46 11.77
CA TRP A 38 1.03 7.10 11.67
C TRP A 38 1.61 6.98 10.25
N ALA A 39 1.60 5.78 9.66
CA ALA A 39 2.09 5.55 8.31
C ALA A 39 1.29 6.34 7.27
N ALA A 40 -0.04 6.41 7.42
CA ALA A 40 -0.90 7.21 6.57
C ALA A 40 -0.62 8.71 6.68
N ALA A 41 -0.36 9.21 7.89
CA ALA A 41 0.06 10.60 8.08
C ALA A 41 1.40 10.88 7.38
N ALA A 42 2.34 9.94 7.41
CA ALA A 42 3.62 10.06 6.68
C ALA A 42 3.40 10.19 5.17
N VAL A 43 2.56 9.34 4.58
CA VAL A 43 2.18 9.42 3.16
C VAL A 43 1.55 10.78 2.82
N ARG A 44 0.61 11.25 3.64
CA ARG A 44 -0.06 12.54 3.39
C ARG A 44 0.91 13.72 3.39
N ARG A 45 1.91 13.72 4.28
CA ARG A 45 2.97 14.75 4.31
C ARG A 45 3.83 14.77 3.06
N THR A 46 3.92 13.67 2.32
CA THR A 46 4.70 13.59 1.08
C THR A 46 3.85 13.76 -0.17
N LEU A 47 2.54 13.50 -0.09
CA LEU A 47 1.64 13.45 -1.25
C LEU A 47 1.68 14.73 -2.11
N ALA A 48 1.72 15.91 -1.49
CA ALA A 48 1.74 17.19 -2.19
C ALA A 48 3.01 17.47 -3.02
N ARG A 49 4.10 16.73 -2.74
CA ARG A 49 5.42 16.89 -3.37
C ARG A 49 5.91 15.60 -4.06
N ALA A 50 5.12 14.53 -4.00
CA ALA A 50 5.49 13.27 -4.61
C ALA A 50 5.32 13.38 -6.13
N GLU A 51 6.31 12.92 -6.88
CA GLU A 51 6.21 12.80 -8.34
C GLU A 51 5.58 11.45 -8.74
N LEU A 52 5.62 10.46 -7.84
CA LEU A 52 5.03 9.14 -8.00
C LEU A 52 4.74 8.55 -6.62
N LEU A 53 3.56 7.94 -6.46
CA LEU A 53 3.22 7.18 -5.26
C LEU A 53 2.99 5.71 -5.60
N ILE A 54 3.59 4.81 -4.82
CA ILE A 54 3.47 3.36 -4.98
C ILE A 54 3.01 2.73 -3.67
N ILE A 55 1.97 1.89 -3.71
CA ILE A 55 1.57 1.06 -2.56
C ILE A 55 1.56 -0.42 -2.96
N ASP A 56 2.28 -1.23 -2.18
CA ASP A 56 2.40 -2.68 -2.36
C ASP A 56 2.05 -3.43 -1.05
N GLU A 57 0.85 -3.94 -0.79
CA GLU A 57 -0.31 -4.27 -1.63
C GLU A 57 -1.59 -3.61 -1.04
N ILE A 58 -2.59 -3.29 -1.87
CA ILE A 58 -3.95 -2.98 -1.41
C ILE A 58 -4.80 -4.25 -1.45
N GLY A 59 -5.39 -4.62 -0.30
CA GLY A 59 -6.00 -5.93 -0.12
C GLY A 59 -7.41 -5.91 0.47
N PRO A 60 -7.89 -7.09 0.94
CA PRO A 60 -9.14 -7.21 1.67
C PRO A 60 -9.30 -6.24 2.86
N LEU A 61 -8.19 -5.95 3.56
CA LEU A 61 -8.17 -5.11 4.74
C LEU A 61 -8.68 -3.71 4.41
N GLU A 62 -8.12 -3.11 3.35
CA GLU A 62 -8.48 -1.78 2.91
C GLU A 62 -9.81 -1.76 2.14
N LEU A 63 -10.03 -2.76 1.28
CA LEU A 63 -11.16 -2.75 0.33
C LEU A 63 -12.49 -3.26 0.91
N ARG A 64 -12.45 -4.11 1.94
CA ARG A 64 -13.65 -4.74 2.51
C ARG A 64 -13.86 -4.47 3.99
N GLN A 65 -12.77 -4.34 4.75
CA GLN A 65 -12.84 -4.16 6.20
C GLN A 65 -12.72 -2.69 6.60
N SER A 66 -12.44 -1.78 5.65
CA SER A 66 -12.19 -0.36 5.91
C SER A 66 -11.11 -0.12 6.97
N GLN A 67 -10.10 -0.98 7.00
CA GLN A 67 -8.96 -0.94 7.92
C GLN A 67 -7.65 -0.68 7.17
N GLY A 68 -6.54 -0.64 7.89
CA GLY A 68 -5.21 -0.44 7.30
C GLY A 68 -5.10 0.92 6.62
N PHE A 69 -4.70 0.92 5.35
CA PHE A 69 -4.61 2.13 4.53
C PHE A 69 -5.94 2.55 3.88
N ALA A 70 -7.09 1.98 4.25
CA ALA A 70 -8.39 2.40 3.71
C ALA A 70 -8.64 3.92 3.72
N PRO A 71 -8.25 4.68 4.77
CA PRO A 71 -8.42 6.13 4.78
C PRO A 71 -7.55 6.88 3.76
N LEU A 72 -6.45 6.28 3.28
CA LEU A 72 -5.63 6.89 2.23
C LEU A 72 -6.27 6.78 0.86
N LEU A 73 -7.08 5.75 0.59
CA LEU A 73 -7.59 5.50 -0.76
C LEU A 73 -8.36 6.70 -1.35
N ASP A 74 -9.05 7.47 -0.50
CA ASP A 74 -9.72 8.70 -0.92
C ASP A 74 -8.72 9.80 -1.32
N ASP A 75 -7.61 9.91 -0.59
CA ASP A 75 -6.55 10.87 -0.90
C ASP A 75 -5.80 10.46 -2.18
N LEU A 76 -5.60 9.16 -2.38
CA LEU A 76 -4.97 8.62 -3.59
C LEU A 76 -5.82 8.84 -4.83
N ALA A 77 -7.14 8.72 -4.72
CA ALA A 77 -8.06 9.00 -5.82
C ALA A 77 -7.99 10.46 -6.29
N ARG A 78 -7.57 11.37 -5.41
CA ARG A 78 -7.42 12.82 -5.66
C ARG A 78 -5.98 13.27 -5.79
N ALA A 79 -5.01 12.35 -5.81
CA ALA A 79 -3.60 12.70 -5.86
C ALA A 79 -3.28 13.44 -7.17
N SER A 80 -2.46 14.48 -7.09
CA SER A 80 -1.98 15.22 -8.26
C SER A 80 -0.86 14.52 -9.02
N CYS A 81 -0.26 13.49 -8.42
CA CYS A 81 0.76 12.65 -9.02
C CYS A 81 0.19 11.30 -9.48
N PRO A 82 0.85 10.62 -10.43
CA PRO A 82 0.56 9.22 -10.73
C PRO A 82 0.60 8.35 -9.46
N VAL A 83 -0.36 7.42 -9.37
CA VAL A 83 -0.47 6.44 -8.29
C VAL A 83 -0.41 5.03 -8.88
N VAL A 84 0.47 4.20 -8.34
CA VAL A 84 0.60 2.77 -8.68
C VAL A 84 0.23 1.94 -7.47
N LEU A 85 -0.76 1.06 -7.61
CA LEU A 85 -1.19 0.15 -6.56
C LEU A 85 -0.98 -1.28 -7.04
N THR A 86 -0.33 -2.11 -6.23
CA THR A 86 -0.36 -3.55 -6.46
C THR A 86 -1.62 -4.12 -5.79
N VAL A 87 -2.32 -4.97 -6.52
CA VAL A 87 -3.53 -5.66 -6.05
C VAL A 87 -3.58 -7.06 -6.65
N ARG A 88 -4.15 -8.02 -5.91
CA ARG A 88 -4.53 -9.31 -6.51
C ARG A 88 -5.57 -9.11 -7.60
N ARG A 89 -5.44 -9.88 -8.69
CA ARG A 89 -6.39 -9.87 -9.83
C ARG A 89 -7.85 -9.94 -9.40
N THR A 90 -8.17 -10.73 -8.38
CA THR A 90 -9.55 -10.90 -7.87
C THR A 90 -10.11 -9.64 -7.19
N GLN A 91 -9.27 -8.64 -6.90
CA GLN A 91 -9.62 -7.43 -6.18
C GLN A 91 -9.71 -6.19 -7.08
N CYS A 92 -9.33 -6.26 -8.36
CA CYS A 92 -9.35 -5.09 -9.26
C CYS A 92 -10.72 -4.42 -9.30
N LYS A 93 -11.80 -5.20 -9.44
CA LYS A 93 -13.19 -4.67 -9.42
C LYS A 93 -13.62 -4.09 -8.06
N ALA A 94 -13.01 -4.55 -6.97
CA ALA A 94 -13.27 -3.98 -5.65
C ALA A 94 -12.54 -2.65 -5.47
N LEU A 95 -11.30 -2.55 -5.99
CA LEU A 95 -10.53 -1.31 -6.03
C LEU A 95 -11.24 -0.22 -6.86
N GLU A 96 -11.66 -0.51 -8.09
CA GLU A 96 -12.37 0.45 -8.95
C GLU A 96 -13.62 1.01 -8.26
N ARG A 97 -14.43 0.13 -7.65
CA ARG A 97 -15.61 0.55 -6.88
C ARG A 97 -15.25 1.41 -5.67
N ARG A 98 -14.15 1.09 -4.97
CA ARG A 98 -13.70 1.84 -3.79
C ARG A 98 -13.17 3.23 -4.16
N LEU A 99 -12.49 3.35 -5.31
CA LEU A 99 -11.97 4.61 -5.81
C LEU A 99 -13.03 5.46 -6.54
N GLY A 100 -14.14 4.85 -6.98
CA GLY A 100 -15.20 5.54 -7.71
C GLY A 100 -14.79 5.92 -9.15
N GLN A 101 -13.71 5.35 -9.67
CA GLN A 101 -13.18 5.65 -11.00
C GLN A 101 -12.53 4.41 -11.64
N PRO A 102 -12.51 4.32 -12.98
CA PRO A 102 -11.80 3.25 -13.68
C PRO A 102 -10.30 3.29 -13.36
N VAL A 103 -9.66 2.11 -13.30
CA VAL A 103 -8.21 2.01 -13.14
C VAL A 103 -7.59 1.31 -14.35
N ARG A 104 -6.39 1.73 -14.75
CA ARG A 104 -5.62 1.01 -15.75
C ARG A 104 -4.97 -0.21 -15.09
N VAL A 105 -5.47 -1.41 -15.41
CA VAL A 105 -4.90 -2.67 -14.91
C VAL A 105 -3.77 -3.14 -15.84
N VAL A 106 -2.57 -3.32 -15.29
CA VAL A 106 -1.43 -3.95 -16.00
C VAL A 106 -1.19 -5.33 -15.37
N PRO A 107 -1.54 -6.44 -16.05
CA PRO A 107 -1.27 -7.77 -15.53
C PRO A 107 0.22 -8.04 -15.45
N ILE A 108 0.72 -8.48 -14.29
CA ILE A 108 2.09 -8.96 -14.13
C ILE A 108 2.08 -10.48 -14.23
N SER A 109 2.70 -11.05 -15.27
CA SER A 109 2.92 -12.49 -15.41
C SER A 109 4.17 -12.91 -14.63
N SER A 110 4.11 -14.08 -13.98
CA SER A 110 5.25 -14.69 -13.28
C SER A 110 6.42 -14.83 -14.26
N GLY A 111 7.54 -14.19 -13.94
CA GLY A 111 8.71 -14.07 -14.81
C GLY A 111 9.29 -12.65 -14.81
N LEU A 112 8.48 -11.67 -14.43
CA LEU A 112 8.94 -10.33 -14.11
C LEU A 112 9.07 -10.18 -12.59
N GLN A 113 10.32 -10.09 -12.10
CA GLN A 113 10.57 -9.23 -10.96
C GLN A 113 9.88 -7.90 -11.28
N ALA A 114 9.03 -7.35 -10.42
CA ALA A 114 8.24 -6.15 -10.72
C ALA A 114 9.08 -4.85 -10.98
N CYS A 115 10.39 -4.99 -11.13
CA CYS A 115 11.38 -3.91 -11.10
C CYS A 115 11.95 -3.43 -12.47
N PRO A 116 11.99 -4.17 -13.60
CA PRO A 116 12.54 -3.63 -14.84
C PRO A 116 11.69 -2.51 -15.47
N GLN A 117 10.37 -2.50 -15.32
CA GLN A 117 9.53 -1.38 -15.81
C GLN A 117 9.62 -0.14 -14.91
N LEU A 118 10.06 -0.28 -13.67
CA LEU A 118 10.39 0.84 -12.79
C LEU A 118 11.84 1.31 -12.98
N ALA A 119 12.70 0.51 -13.61
CA ALA A 119 14.11 0.86 -13.88
C ALA A 119 14.30 1.97 -14.92
N GLY A 120 13.26 2.27 -15.72
CA GLY A 120 13.24 3.39 -16.69
C GLY A 120 12.67 4.70 -16.13
N VAL A 121 12.20 4.71 -14.87
CA VAL A 121 11.84 5.96 -14.19
C VAL A 121 13.16 6.62 -13.78
N HIS A 122 13.58 7.65 -14.50
CA HIS A 122 14.73 8.47 -14.10
C HIS A 122 14.48 9.02 -12.69
N MET A 123 15.17 8.43 -11.71
CA MET A 123 15.03 8.73 -10.29
C MET A 123 15.81 10.00 -9.95
N ASN A 124 15.24 11.16 -10.28
CA ASN A 124 15.68 12.39 -9.65
C ASN A 124 15.09 12.41 -8.23
N SER A 125 15.98 12.52 -7.27
CA SER A 125 15.70 12.52 -5.83
C SER A 125 14.59 13.49 -5.44
N GLN A 126 13.38 13.00 -5.14
CA GLN A 126 12.51 13.54 -4.09
C GLN A 126 11.29 12.64 -3.78
N ALA A 127 11.32 12.04 -2.58
CA ALA A 127 10.22 11.42 -1.85
C ALA A 127 9.42 10.30 -2.54
N PHE A 128 9.86 9.05 -2.31
CA PHE A 128 9.02 7.84 -2.50
C PHE A 128 8.51 7.37 -1.13
N ALA A 129 7.24 7.04 -1.05
CA ALA A 129 6.69 6.29 0.08
C ALA A 129 6.47 4.86 -0.38
N PHE A 130 7.39 3.95 -0.04
CA PHE A 130 7.27 2.53 -0.34
C PHE A 130 6.85 1.79 0.93
N PHE A 131 5.61 1.32 0.97
CA PHE A 131 5.16 0.38 1.99
C PHE A 131 5.09 -0.99 1.33
N ASN A 132 5.93 -1.89 1.81
CA ASN A 132 5.95 -3.29 1.41
C ASN A 132 5.84 -4.13 2.68
N PHE A 133 4.74 -4.87 2.79
CA PHE A 133 4.55 -5.83 3.87
C PHE A 133 5.04 -7.20 3.41
N GLN A 134 6.35 -7.43 3.46
CA GLN A 134 6.89 -8.77 3.29
C GLN A 134 6.76 -9.56 4.59
N GLY A 135 6.20 -10.76 4.49
CA GLY A 135 6.12 -11.73 5.56
C GLY A 135 6.19 -13.16 5.05
#